data_AF-A0A951WAG6-F1
#
_entry.id   AF-A0A951WAG6-F1
#
_cell.length_a   1.000
_cell.length_b   1.000
_cell.length_c   1.000
_cell.angle_alpha   90.00
_cell.angle_beta   90.00
_cell.angle_gamma   90.00
#
_symmetry.space_group_name_H-M   'P 1'
#
loop_
_entity.id
_entity.type
_entity.pdbx_description
1 polymer ?
#
loop_
_entity_poly.entity_id
_entity_poly.type
_entity_poly.pdbx_seq_one_letter_code
_entity_poly.pdbx_strand_id
1 'polypeptide(L)' 'MVDGKITDKDIVEKIDVNEIESIQVWKGENAVEKYGEKGKDGAIEIYLKKKPVSILNFDRDFDISLV' A
#
# COMPACT_ATOMS: atom_id res chain seq x y z
N MET A 1 -8.52 -1.34 3.78
CA MET A 1 -7.09 -1.76 3.88
C MET A 1 -6.32 -1.15 2.73
N VAL A 2 -5.03 -0.93 2.92
CA VAL A 2 -4.14 -0.35 1.90
C VAL A 2 -2.96 -1.30 1.71
N ASP A 3 -2.73 -1.75 0.49
CA ASP A 3 -1.67 -2.71 0.12
C ASP A 3 -1.66 -3.96 1.02
N GLY A 4 -2.85 -4.51 1.30
CA GLY A 4 -3.04 -5.70 2.13
C GLY A 4 -2.93 -5.47 3.64
N LYS A 5 -2.68 -4.24 4.10
CA LYS A 5 -2.65 -3.90 5.53
C LYS A 5 -3.96 -3.28 5.99
N ILE A 6 -4.57 -3.86 7.02
CA ILE A 6 -5.71 -3.24 7.71
C ILE A 6 -5.23 -1.91 8.28
N THR A 7 -5.98 -0.86 8.00
CA THR A 7 -5.63 0.52 8.35
C THR A 7 -6.89 1.28 8.67
N ASP A 8 -6.74 2.34 9.46
CA ASP A 8 -7.83 3.20 9.87
C ASP A 8 -8.20 4.20 8.77
N LYS A 9 -9.43 4.71 8.85
CA LYS A 9 -9.97 5.67 7.88
C LYS A 9 -9.11 6.93 7.78
N ASP A 10 -8.56 7.40 8.90
CA ASP A 10 -7.72 8.61 8.96
C ASP A 10 -6.44 8.48 8.12
N ILE A 11 -5.92 7.25 7.96
CA ILE A 11 -4.77 6.99 7.11
C ILE A 11 -5.19 7.01 5.65
N VAL A 12 -6.35 6.41 5.33
CA VAL A 12 -6.92 6.41 3.98
C VAL A 12 -7.22 7.82 3.49
N GLU A 13 -7.75 8.70 4.33
CA GLU A 13 -8.06 10.10 4.00
C GLU A 13 -6.81 10.93 3.70
N LYS A 14 -5.64 10.50 4.16
CA LYS A 14 -4.35 11.17 3.92
C LYS A 14 -3.64 10.67 2.66
N ILE A 15 -4.17 9.64 1.99
CA ILE A 15 -3.59 9.13 0.74
C ILE A 15 -3.85 10.14 -0.37
N ASP A 16 -2.80 10.52 -1.09
CA ASP A 16 -2.94 11.30 -2.31
C ASP A 16 -3.65 10.45 -3.37
N VAL A 17 -4.76 10.98 -3.90
CA VAL A 17 -5.55 10.33 -4.94
C VAL A 17 -4.69 9.99 -6.18
N ASN A 18 -3.65 10.78 -6.45
CA ASN A 18 -2.73 10.52 -7.57
C ASN A 18 -1.82 9.30 -7.34
N GLU A 19 -1.61 8.90 -6.08
CA GLU A 19 -0.83 7.71 -5.72
C GLU A 19 -1.68 6.44 -5.75
N ILE A 20 -3.00 6.51 -5.89
CA ILE A 20 -3.87 5.34 -5.97
C ILE A 20 -3.73 4.67 -7.35
N GLU A 21 -3.40 3.38 -7.35
CA GLU A 21 -3.36 2.54 -8.54
C GLU A 21 -4.74 1.96 -8.85
N SER A 22 -5.39 1.37 -7.84
CA SER A 22 -6.75 0.83 -7.99
C SER A 22 -7.46 0.72 -6.65
N ILE A 23 -8.79 0.65 -6.71
CA ILE A 23 -9.66 0.42 -5.56
C ILE A 23 -10.55 -0.77 -5.90
N GLN A 24 -10.57 -1.76 -5.02
CA GLN A 24 -11.44 -2.93 -5.10
C GLN A 24 -12.43 -2.91 -3.95
N VAL A 25 -13.71 -3.10 -4.27
CA VAL A 25 -14.79 -3.14 -3.29
C VAL A 25 -15.37 -4.54 -3.26
N TRP A 26 -15.26 -5.18 -2.11
CA TRP A 26 -15.79 -6.50 -1.83
C TRP A 26 -17.13 -6.36 -1.12
N LYS A 27 -18.13 -7.10 -1.59
CA LYS A 27 -19.51 -7.06 -1.06
C LYS A 27 -20.04 -8.47 -0.87
N GLY A 28 -20.95 -8.62 0.10
CA GLY A 28 -21.66 -9.87 0.34
C GLY A 28 -20.72 -11.04 0.64
N GLU A 29 -21.03 -12.20 0.08
CA GLU A 29 -20.31 -13.45 0.34
C GLU A 29 -18.82 -13.35 -0.03
N ASN A 30 -18.47 -12.69 -1.14
CA ASN A 30 -17.07 -12.54 -1.56
C ASN A 30 -16.21 -11.78 -0.54
N ALA A 31 -16.80 -10.84 0.21
CA ALA A 31 -16.08 -10.12 1.26
C ALA A 31 -15.86 -11.02 2.50
N VAL A 32 -16.85 -11.83 2.84
CA VAL A 32 -16.78 -12.79 3.95
C VAL A 32 -15.82 -13.94 3.63
N GLU A 33 -15.81 -14.44 2.39
CA GLU A 33 -14.89 -15.48 1.95
C GLU A 33 -13.42 -15.03 2.08
N LYS A 34 -13.14 -13.78 1.72
CA LYS A 34 -11.77 -13.24 1.74
C LYS A 34 -11.31 -12.76 3.12
N TYR A 35 -12.20 -12.15 3.91
CA TYR A 35 -11.84 -11.48 5.19
C TYR A 35 -12.53 -12.05 6.43
N GLY A 36 -13.30 -13.12 6.28
CA GLY A 36 -14.08 -13.73 7.35
C GLY A 36 -15.14 -12.79 7.91
N GLU A 37 -15.42 -12.94 9.20
CA GLU A 37 -16.41 -12.15 9.95
C GLU A 37 -16.24 -10.63 9.79
N LYS A 38 -15.00 -10.14 9.63
CA LYS A 38 -14.70 -8.72 9.46
C LYS A 38 -15.17 -8.16 8.11
N GLY A 39 -15.40 -9.02 7.13
CA GLY A 39 -15.89 -8.65 5.80
C GLY A 39 -17.42 -8.67 5.67
N LYS A 40 -18.18 -8.98 6.73
CA LYS A 40 -19.65 -9.08 6.68
C LYS A 40 -20.34 -7.81 6.21
N ASP A 41 -19.79 -6.65 6.58
CA ASP A 41 -20.29 -5.33 6.15
C ASP A 41 -19.68 -4.87 4.82
N GLY A 42 -18.91 -5.74 4.15
CA GLY A 42 -18.09 -5.43 3.00
C GLY A 42 -16.65 -5.08 3.36
N ALA A 43 -15.79 -4.97 2.35
CA ALA A 43 -14.39 -4.56 2.53
C ALA A 43 -13.91 -3.73 1.35
N ILE A 44 -12.99 -2.80 1.61
CA ILE A 44 -12.35 -1.99 0.58
C ILE A 44 -10.84 -2.25 0.62
N GLU A 45 -10.31 -2.66 -0.53
CA GLU A 45 -8.87 -2.76 -0.80
C GLU A 45 -8.43 -1.59 -1.67
N ILE A 46 -7.40 -0.89 -1.22
CA ILE A 46 -6.77 0.21 -1.96
C ILE A 46 -5.35 -0.25 -2.28
N TYR A 47 -4.97 -0.17 -3.55
CA TYR A 47 -3.61 -0.45 -4.00
C TYR A 47 -2.94 0.85 -4.43
N LEU A 48 -1.73 1.09 -3.95
CA LEU A 48 -0.95 2.27 -4.28
C LEU A 48 0.01 1.98 -5.43
N LYS A 49 0.24 3.00 -6.26
CA LYS A 49 1.21 2.94 -7.36
C LYS A 49 2.59 2.68 -6.78
N LYS A 50 3.27 1.67 -7.34
CA LYS A 50 4.68 1.44 -7.03
C LYS A 50 5.49 2.61 -7.57
N LYS A 51 6.20 3.31 -6.67
CA LYS A 51 7.20 4.28 -7.10
C LYS A 51 8.28 3.51 -7.88
N PRO A 52 8.67 3.97 -9.08
CA PRO A 52 9.79 3.37 -9.77
C PRO A 52 11.00 3.45 -8.82
N VAL A 53 11.55 2.29 -8.47
CA VAL A 53 12.77 2.21 -7.67
C VAL A 53 13.87 2.85 -8.51
N SER A 54 14.10 4.14 -8.29
CA SER A 54 15.29 4.81 -8.77
C SER A 54 16.41 4.27 -7.91
N ILE A 55 17.24 3.42 -8.50
CA ILE A 55 18.48 2.97 -7.90
C ILE A 55 19.37 4.22 -7.81
N LEU A 56 19.19 5.02 -6.76
CA LEU A 56 20.17 6.01 -6.38
C LEU A 56 21.43 5.20 -6.07
N ASN A 57 22.49 5.44 -6.84
CA ASN A 57 23.80 4.88 -6.56
C ASN A 57 24.14 5.28 -5.12
N PHE A 58 24.02 4.31 -4.20
CA PHE A 58 24.32 4.46 -2.79
C PHE A 58 25.82 4.66 -2.67
N ASP A 59 26.21 5.93 -2.63
CA ASP A 59 27.49 6.52 -2.25
C ASP A 59 28.73 5.63 -2.46
N ARG A 60 29.42 5.86 -3.58
CA ARG A 60 30.76 5.34 -3.85
C ARG A 60 31.85 6.15 -3.12
N ASP A 61 31.53 6.67 -1.94
CA ASP A 61 32.39 7.57 -1.14
C ASP A 61 32.86 6.89 0.16
N PHE A 62 33.20 5.60 0.10
CA PHE A 62 34.09 5.04 1.13
C PHE A 62 35.53 5.40 0.74
N ASP A 63 35.92 6.57 1.22
CA ASP A 63 37.27 7.12 1.34
C ASP A 63 38.39 6.07 1.19
N ILE A 64 39.03 6.01 0.01
CA ILE A 64 40.39 5.49 -0.10
C ILE A 64 41.32 6.62 0.33
N SER A 65 41.44 6.82 1.65
CA SER A 65 42.55 7.59 2.19
C SER A 65 43.83 6.89 1.77
N LEU A 66 44.56 7.50 0.83
CA LEU A 66 45.95 7.14 0.55
C LEU A 66 46.79 7.57 1.75
N VAL A 67 47.07 6.65 2.67
CA VAL A 67 48.21 6.71 3.61
C VAL A 67 48.82 5.33 3.70
#